data_AF-A0A9P0BIY3-F1
#
_entry.id   AF-A0A9P0BIY3-F1
#
_cell.length_a   1.000
_cell.length_b   1.000
_cell.length_c   1.000
_cell.angle_alpha   90.00
_cell.angle_beta   90.00
_cell.angle_gamma   90.00
#
_symmetry.space_group_name_H-M   'P 1'
#
loop_
_entity.id
_entity.type
_entity.pdbx_description
1 polymer ?
#
loop_
_entity_poly.entity_id
_entity_poly.type
_entity_poly.pdbx_seq_one_letter_code
_entity_poly.pdbx_strand_id
1 'polypeptide(L)'
;MSTLGIENVQEILKILSIILNLGNVEFKETDQGYKVAENSIIYFQNVCKLLACNETELFNLFTKRLLAAKSKRCTFCFSNCVTLEECEERKNTIMRFLYDGLFNWIVKKINDKTRSKIKCSNIGEDLRLNTA
;
A
#
# COMPACT_ATOMS: atom_id res chain seq x y z
N MET A 1 21.52 10.37 -7.41
CA MET A 1 20.07 10.26 -7.10
C MET A 1 19.27 11.53 -7.44
N SER A 2 19.88 12.71 -7.53
CA SER A 2 19.27 13.96 -8.01
C SER A 2 19.00 14.02 -9.53
N THR A 3 19.56 13.10 -10.33
CA THR A 3 19.43 13.08 -11.79
C THR A 3 18.07 12.62 -12.32
N LEU A 4 17.18 12.07 -11.48
CA LEU A 4 15.84 11.62 -11.88
C LEU A 4 14.71 12.58 -11.47
N GLY A 5 14.97 13.66 -10.73
CA GLY A 5 13.98 14.69 -10.36
C GLY A 5 12.72 14.13 -9.69
N ILE A 6 12.85 13.08 -8.86
CA ILE A 6 11.71 12.54 -8.11
C ILE A 6 11.53 13.42 -6.87
N GLU A 7 10.67 14.42 -6.96
CA GLU A 7 10.33 15.31 -5.83
C GLU A 7 9.67 14.54 -4.67
N ASN A 8 9.11 13.37 -4.96
CA ASN A 8 8.31 12.57 -4.03
C ASN A 8 9.07 11.36 -3.42
N VAL A 9 10.40 11.38 -3.36
CA VAL A 9 11.18 10.28 -2.73
C VAL A 9 10.73 10.05 -1.29
N GLN A 10 10.35 11.11 -0.57
CA GLN A 10 9.81 10.99 0.79
C GLN A 10 8.52 10.17 0.85
N GLU A 11 7.64 10.27 -0.16
CA GLU A 11 6.41 9.47 -0.22
C GLU A 11 6.72 7.99 -0.49
N ILE A 12 7.67 7.72 -1.38
CA ILE A 12 8.15 6.36 -1.66
C ILE A 12 8.72 5.73 -0.39
N LEU A 13 9.62 6.47 0.30
CA LEU A 13 10.22 6.01 1.55
C LEU A 13 9.16 5.81 2.63
N LYS A 14 8.14 6.68 2.71
CA LYS A 14 7.02 6.53 3.64
C LYS A 14 6.26 5.22 3.40
N ILE A 15 5.93 4.90 2.15
CA ILE A 15 5.25 3.65 1.79
C ILE A 15 6.14 2.44 2.08
N LEU A 16 7.44 2.51 1.78
CA LEU A 16 8.39 1.45 2.13
C LEU A 16 8.52 1.26 3.64
N SER A 17 8.55 2.34 4.43
CA SER A 17 8.52 2.28 5.89
C SER A 17 7.24 1.61 6.38
N ILE A 18 6.08 1.89 5.79
CA ILE A 18 4.82 1.21 6.12
C ILE A 18 4.94 -0.30 5.88
N ILE A 19 5.40 -0.71 4.69
CA ILE A 19 5.56 -2.12 4.33
C ILE A 19 6.54 -2.83 5.28
N LEU A 20 7.67 -2.19 5.61
CA LEU A 20 8.66 -2.76 6.51
C LEU A 20 8.12 -2.94 7.94
N ASN A 21 7.46 -1.92 8.48
CA ASN A 21 6.85 -2.02 9.80
C ASN A 21 5.73 -3.08 9.81
N LEU A 22 4.93 -3.19 8.74
CA LEU A 22 3.92 -4.25 8.59
C LEU A 22 4.53 -5.65 8.61
N GLY A 23 5.69 -5.85 7.98
CA GLY A 23 6.39 -7.13 7.99
C GLY A 23 6.77 -7.60 9.40
N ASN A 24 7.08 -6.66 10.30
CA ASN A 24 7.46 -6.92 11.68
C ASN A 24 6.26 -7.01 12.65
N VAL A 25 5.04 -6.79 12.18
CA VAL A 25 3.83 -7.00 12.99
C VAL A 25 3.57 -8.50 13.07
N GLU A 26 3.44 -9.02 14.29
CA GLU A 26 3.11 -10.42 14.56
C GLU A 26 1.75 -10.49 15.24
N PHE A 27 0.90 -11.42 14.79
CA PHE A 27 -0.35 -11.72 15.49
C PHE A 27 -0.14 -12.86 16.48
N LYS A 28 -0.85 -12.81 17.60
CA LYS A 28 -0.93 -13.88 18.60
C LYS A 28 -2.38 -14.23 18.89
N GLU A 29 -2.62 -15.52 19.04
CA GLU A 29 -3.89 -16.03 19.55
C GLU A 29 -3.92 -15.92 21.07
N THR A 30 -5.07 -15.53 21.60
CA THR A 30 -5.35 -15.38 23.02
C THR A 30 -6.72 -15.99 23.31
N ASP A 31 -7.02 -16.26 24.58
CA ASP A 31 -8.31 -16.83 25.01
C ASP A 31 -9.54 -16.00 24.59
N GLN A 32 -9.33 -14.73 24.21
CA GLN A 32 -10.37 -13.79 23.76
C GLN A 32 -10.36 -13.53 22.25
N GLY A 33 -9.61 -14.30 21.45
CA GLY A 33 -9.42 -14.12 20.02
C GLY A 33 -7.99 -13.70 19.67
N TYR A 34 -7.81 -12.84 18.66
CA TYR A 34 -6.48 -12.43 18.21
C TYR A 34 -6.07 -11.07 18.78
N LYS A 35 -4.77 -10.90 19.02
CA LYS A 35 -4.14 -9.63 19.39
C LYS A 35 -2.82 -9.45 18.65
N VAL A 36 -2.36 -8.21 18.53
CA VAL A 36 -0.99 -7.93 18.09
C VAL A 36 -0.05 -8.31 19.23
N ALA A 37 1.04 -9.01 18.90
CA ALA A 37 2.03 -9.43 19.87
C ALA A 37 2.69 -8.21 20.54
N GLU A 38 2.88 -8.24 21.86
CA GLU A 38 3.41 -7.09 22.63
C GLU A 38 4.76 -6.57 22.10
N ASN A 39 5.64 -7.48 21.68
CA ASN A 39 6.93 -7.18 21.03
C ASN A 39 6.78 -6.42 19.70
N SER A 40 5.61 -6.48 19.07
CA SER A 40 5.34 -5.94 17.74
C SER A 40 4.36 -4.75 17.73
N ILE A 41 3.79 -4.38 18.88
CA ILE A 41 2.86 -3.24 19.03
C ILE A 41 3.47 -1.94 18.51
N ILE A 42 4.76 -1.72 18.76
CA ILE A 42 5.47 -0.51 18.32
C ILE A 42 5.43 -0.37 16.79
N TYR A 43 5.65 -1.47 16.07
CA TYR A 43 5.59 -1.47 14.60
C TYR A 43 4.17 -1.19 14.11
N PHE A 44 3.16 -1.78 14.76
CA PHE A 44 1.76 -1.55 14.42
C PHE A 44 1.33 -0.08 14.63
N GLN A 45 1.74 0.54 15.74
CA GLN A 45 1.51 1.96 16.02
C GLN A 45 2.22 2.86 15.01
N ASN A 46 3.44 2.51 14.61
CA ASN A 46 4.17 3.25 13.58
C ASN A 46 3.43 3.20 12.24
N VAL A 47 2.89 2.04 11.85
CA VAL A 47 2.07 1.92 10.64
C VAL A 47 0.83 2.81 10.71
N CYS A 48 0.12 2.80 11.84
CA CYS A 48 -1.07 3.65 12.03
C CYS A 48 -0.74 5.14 11.92
N LYS A 49 0.37 5.57 12.50
CA LYS A 49 0.87 6.96 12.39
C LYS A 49 1.23 7.33 10.95
N LEU A 50 1.88 6.43 10.22
CA LEU A 50 2.28 6.68 8.83
C LEU A 50 1.06 6.72 7.90
N LEU A 51 0.07 5.86 8.13
CA LEU A 51 -1.18 5.81 7.35
C LEU A 51 -2.23 6.83 7.81
N ALA A 52 -2.02 7.52 8.94
CA ALA A 52 -3.01 8.37 9.59
C ALA A 52 -4.37 7.67 9.78
N CYS A 53 -4.33 6.38 10.13
CA CYS A 53 -5.50 5.53 10.34
C CYS A 53 -5.62 5.13 11.82
N ASN A 54 -6.83 4.84 12.26
CA ASN A 54 -7.08 4.39 13.63
C ASN A 54 -6.57 2.95 13.82
N GLU A 55 -5.86 2.69 14.92
CA GLU A 55 -5.35 1.37 15.31
C GLU A 55 -6.44 0.29 15.27
N THR A 56 -7.66 0.64 15.70
CA THR A 56 -8.78 -0.31 15.71
C THR A 56 -9.27 -0.65 14.30
N GLU A 57 -9.28 0.33 13.39
CA GLU A 57 -9.70 0.11 12.00
C GLU A 57 -8.68 -0.74 11.26
N LEU A 58 -7.39 -0.43 11.43
CA LEU A 58 -6.31 -1.21 10.85
C LEU A 58 -6.29 -2.64 11.41
N PHE A 59 -6.51 -2.80 12.72
CA PHE A 59 -6.58 -4.13 13.33
C PHE A 59 -7.76 -4.94 12.80
N ASN A 60 -8.92 -4.29 12.67
CA ASN A 60 -10.10 -4.89 12.06
C ASN A 60 -9.87 -5.26 10.60
N LEU A 61 -9.08 -4.50 9.85
CA LEU A 61 -8.75 -4.83 8.46
C LEU A 61 -8.00 -6.17 8.35
N PHE A 62 -7.08 -6.45 9.29
CA PHE A 62 -6.35 -7.71 9.31
C PHE A 62 -7.16 -8.86 9.90
N THR A 63 -7.95 -8.57 10.94
CA THR A 63 -8.60 -9.59 11.77
C THR A 63 -10.06 -9.85 11.40
N LYS A 64 -10.73 -9.00 10.61
CA LYS A 64 -12.14 -9.20 10.22
C LYS A 64 -12.28 -9.52 8.75
N ARG A 65 -13.02 -10.60 8.47
CA ARG A 65 -13.48 -10.98 7.13
C ARG A 65 -14.85 -10.39 6.86
N LEU A 66 -14.98 -9.69 5.73
CA LEU A 66 -16.28 -9.28 5.19
C LEU A 66 -17.00 -10.51 4.62
N LEU A 67 -18.04 -10.96 5.32
CA LEU A 67 -18.97 -11.97 4.84
C LEU A 67 -20.18 -11.26 4.23
N ALA A 68 -20.23 -11.23 2.90
CA ALA A 68 -21.44 -10.83 2.19
C ALA A 68 -22.46 -11.98 2.24
N ALA A 69 -23.45 -11.89 3.11
CA ALA A 69 -24.53 -12.87 3.17
C ALA A 69 -25.50 -12.66 1.99
N LYS A 70 -25.68 -13.68 1.15
CA LYS A 70 -26.53 -13.67 -0.06
C LYS A 70 -28.03 -13.77 0.27
N SER A 71 -28.53 -13.05 1.29
CA SER A 71 -29.94 -13.10 1.69
C SER A 71 -30.57 -11.72 1.70
N LYS A 72 -31.18 -11.34 0.56
CA LYS A 72 -32.21 -10.31 0.28
C LYS A 72 -32.10 -8.88 0.89
N ARG A 73 -31.19 -8.62 1.81
CA ARG A 73 -30.77 -7.32 2.31
C ARG A 73 -29.25 -7.39 2.39
N CYS A 74 -28.57 -6.41 1.82
CA CYS A 74 -27.10 -6.31 1.81
C CYS A 74 -26.56 -6.08 3.22
N THR A 75 -26.75 -7.02 4.14
CA THR A 75 -26.20 -6.99 5.48
C THR A 75 -24.80 -7.59 5.40
N PHE A 76 -23.79 -6.73 5.51
CA PHE A 76 -22.41 -7.16 5.63
C PHE A 76 -22.18 -7.71 7.04
N CYS A 77 -21.87 -9.00 7.14
CA CYS A 77 -21.47 -9.60 8.40
C CYS A 77 -19.94 -9.54 8.49
N PHE A 78 -19.38 -9.21 9.66
CA PHE A 78 -17.94 -9.27 9.88
C PHE A 78 -17.66 -10.46 10.80
N SER A 79 -16.97 -11.49 10.31
CA SER A 79 -16.45 -12.55 11.18
C SER A 79 -14.99 -12.25 11.52
N ASN A 80 -14.54 -12.63 12.71
CA ASN A 80 -13.11 -12.65 12.99
C ASN A 80 -12.41 -13.68 12.06
N CYS A 81 -11.10 -13.52 11.84
CA CYS A 81 -10.25 -14.53 11.20
C CYS A 81 -10.43 -15.87 11.92
N VAL A 82 -10.35 -16.96 11.16
CA VAL A 82 -10.56 -18.31 11.71
C VAL A 82 -9.24 -18.91 12.22
N THR A 83 -8.10 -18.46 11.67
CA THR A 83 -6.76 -18.90 12.05
C THR A 83 -5.75 -17.76 12.02
N LEU A 84 -4.65 -17.91 12.78
CA LEU A 84 -3.51 -16.98 12.79
C LEU A 84 -2.84 -16.88 11.41
N GLU A 85 -2.78 -18.00 10.68
CA GLU A 85 -2.25 -18.04 9.32
C GLU A 85 -3.05 -17.17 8.34
N GLU A 86 -4.38 -17.13 8.48
CA GLU A 86 -5.24 -16.27 7.65
C GLU A 86 -4.97 -14.78 7.92
N CYS A 87 -4.70 -14.39 9.18
CA CYS A 87 -4.29 -13.03 9.53
C CYS A 87 -2.96 -12.65 8.86
N GLU A 88 -1.97 -13.56 8.90
CA GLU A 88 -0.65 -13.36 8.29
C GLU A 88 -0.74 -13.31 6.76
N GLU A 89 -1.55 -14.17 6.14
CA GLU A 89 -1.77 -14.14 4.69
C GLU A 89 -2.46 -12.84 4.25
N ARG A 90 -3.44 -12.36 5.01
CA ARG A 90 -4.08 -11.06 4.78
C ARG A 90 -3.08 -9.92 4.86
N LYS A 91 -2.25 -9.89 5.91
CA LYS A 91 -1.17 -8.92 6.08
C LYS A 91 -0.23 -8.93 4.87
N ASN A 92 0.24 -10.11 4.48
CA ASN A 92 1.14 -10.28 3.34
C ASN A 92 0.50 -9.85 2.01
N THR A 93 -0.80 -10.08 1.85
CA THR A 93 -1.55 -9.64 0.66
C THR A 93 -1.65 -8.12 0.61
N ILE A 94 -1.91 -7.46 1.74
CA ILE A 94 -1.91 -5.99 1.82
C ILE A 94 -0.52 -5.43 1.54
N MET A 95 0.54 -6.05 2.08
CA MET A 95 1.92 -5.65 1.79
C MET A 95 2.25 -5.77 0.30
N ARG A 96 1.86 -6.87 -0.36
CA ARG A 96 2.02 -7.05 -1.81
C ARG A 96 1.25 -6.00 -2.60
N PHE A 97 0.00 -5.74 -2.24
CA PHE A 97 -0.82 -4.72 -2.88
C PHE A 97 -0.20 -3.31 -2.79
N LEU A 98 0.33 -2.94 -1.61
CA LEU A 98 1.02 -1.67 -1.42
C LEU A 98 2.29 -1.57 -2.28
N TYR A 99 3.07 -2.65 -2.36
CA TYR A 99 4.27 -2.71 -3.18
C TYR A 99 3.95 -2.60 -4.67
N ASP A 100 2.95 -3.34 -5.14
CA ASP A 100 2.51 -3.30 -6.54
C ASP A 100 2.01 -1.91 -6.92
N GLY A 101 1.22 -1.27 -6.06
CA GLY A 101 0.77 0.11 -6.25
C GLY A 101 1.93 1.11 -6.33
N LEU A 102 2.91 0.97 -5.43
CA LEU A 102 4.10 1.81 -5.42
C LEU A 102 4.92 1.64 -6.71
N PHE A 103 5.20 0.41 -7.11
CA PHE A 103 5.97 0.11 -8.30
C PHE A 103 5.29 0.62 -9.57
N ASN A 104 3.98 0.38 -9.71
CA ASN A 104 3.19 0.89 -10.82
C ASN A 104 3.21 2.41 -10.89
N TRP A 105 3.13 3.09 -9.74
CA TRP A 105 3.26 4.54 -9.68
C TRP A 105 4.65 5.02 -10.11
N ILE A 106 5.72 4.35 -9.68
CA ILE A 106 7.10 4.66 -10.09
C ILE A 106 7.25 4.51 -11.61
N VAL A 107 6.81 3.38 -12.17
CA VAL A 107 6.88 3.11 -13.62
C VAL A 107 6.09 4.17 -14.39
N LYS A 108 4.89 4.53 -13.93
CA LYS A 108 4.09 5.60 -14.54
C LYS A 108 4.85 6.93 -14.54
N LYS A 109 5.44 7.33 -13.42
CA LYS A 109 6.23 8.57 -13.33
C LYS A 109 7.44 8.58 -14.27
N ILE A 110 8.12 7.44 -14.42
CA ILE A 110 9.22 7.31 -15.38
C ILE A 110 8.69 7.46 -16.81
N ASN A 111 7.61 6.75 -17.15
CA ASN A 111 7.01 6.80 -18.48
C ASN A 111 6.52 8.20 -18.84
N ASP A 112 5.90 8.92 -17.89
CA ASP A 112 5.46 10.30 -18.09
C ASP A 112 6.63 11.25 -18.40
N LYS A 113 7.76 11.10 -17.70
CA LYS A 113 8.98 11.90 -17.92
C LYS A 113 9.66 11.59 -19.26
N THR A 114 9.67 10.34 -19.68
CA THR A 114 10.26 9.96 -20.96
C THR A 114 9.39 10.46 -22.12
N ARG A 115 8.06 10.34 -22.00
CA ARG A 115 7.13 10.83 -23.02
C ARG A 115 7.15 12.34 -23.17
N SER A 116 7.30 13.09 -22.06
CA SER A 116 7.40 14.56 -22.13
C SER A 116 8.68 15.03 -22.84
N LYS A 117 9.82 14.32 -22.66
CA LYS A 117 11.04 14.61 -23.41
C LYS A 117 10.89 14.37 -24.92
N ILE A 118 10.27 13.26 -25.31
CA ILE A 118 10.05 12.92 -26.75
C ILE A 118 9.13 13.94 -27.44
N LYS A 119 8.10 14.44 -26.73
CA LYS A 119 7.21 15.46 -27.28
C LYS A 119 7.94 16.76 -27.61
N CYS A 120 8.90 17.17 -26.77
CA CYS A 120 9.70 18.38 -27.00
C CYS A 120 10.72 18.24 -28.14
N SER A 121 11.30 17.05 -28.36
CA SER A 121 12.21 16.83 -29.49
C SER A 121 11.49 16.81 -30.84
N ASN A 122 10.30 16.21 -30.91
CA ASN A 122 9.57 16.10 -32.18
C ASN A 122 9.02 17.45 -32.67
N ILE A 123 8.57 18.31 -31.75
CA ILE A 123 8.12 19.68 -32.09
C ILE A 123 9.29 20.52 -32.65
N GLY A 124 10.51 20.29 -32.17
CA GLY A 124 11.70 21.00 -32.65
C GLY A 124 12.18 20.57 -34.05
N GLU A 125 11.86 19.35 -34.49
CA GLU A 125 12.13 18.88 -35.87
C GLU A 125 11.02 19.33 -36.84
N ASP A 126 9.75 19.27 -36.44
CA ASP A 126 8.62 19.71 -37.30
C ASP A 126 8.65 21.22 -37.61
N LEU A 127 9.14 22.06 -36.68
CA LEU A 127 9.32 23.50 -36.94
C LEU A 127 10.47 23.80 -37.90
N ARG A 128 11.49 22.94 -37.99
CA ARG A 128 12.62 23.10 -38.90
C ARG A 128 12.30 22.70 -40.34
N LEU A 129 11.32 21.83 -40.56
CA LEU A 129 10.90 21.39 -41.89
C LEU A 129 9.94 22.38 -42.58
N ASN A 130 9.34 23.32 -41.84
CA ASN A 130 8.40 24.33 -42.37
C ASN A 130 9.03 25.71 -42.64
N THR A 131 10.36 25.85 -42.52
CA THR A 131 11.08 27.12 -42.79
C THR A 131 12.13 27.01 -43.91
N ALA A 132 12.12 25.93 -44.69
CA ALA A 132 12.95 25.75 -45.88
C ALA A 132 12.11 25.78 -47.15
#